data_AF-A0A841BIS0-F1
#
_entry.id   AF-A0A841BIS0-F1
#
_cell.length_a   1.000
_cell.length_b   1.000
_cell.length_c   1.000
_cell.angle_alpha   90.00
_cell.angle_beta   90.00
_cell.angle_gamma   90.00
#
_symmetry.space_group_name_H-M   'P 1'
#
loop_
_entity.id
_entity.type
_entity.pdbx_description
1 polymer ?
#
loop_
_entity_poly.entity_id
_entity_poly.type
_entity_poly.pdbx_seq_one_letter_code
_entity_poly.pdbx_strand_id
1 'polypeptide(L)'
;MRAKGYATTLRIIANKVAEHQVGGEVRGCFWGEAVGAQLRGGGGSIPGYADSGGDDPSEADQLIALWSVLYVDPWYEFRLLRHRPPPGTVFLGQDPPSVVLRETVRHYRPSPDLQDALSAVGLLEHFAVALEALRESREFDQAAATAAADPLDHRRAVARALIAYAAVLAAGLGDPVIDGSVRDALTGRLTDELHGHGMSVGDFLLAPMKGVAKHLVTRRLTRQRGAITDSAAPFAGDVLRFLANGDEARAFLRRSINDIEGDVHLIGHSLGGVMCVDLLRREPVPEVKSLITVGSQAPLLYEIGALPGLEPPAGCRCIFRRLG
;
A
#
# COMPACT_ATOMS: atom_id res chain seq x y z
N MET A 1 -11.09 8.32 9.82
CA MET A 1 -9.67 8.23 9.40
C MET A 1 -9.29 9.16 8.23
N ARG A 2 -10.03 9.16 7.09
CA ARG A 2 -9.72 9.95 5.88
C ARG A 2 -9.57 11.47 6.13
N ALA A 3 -10.51 12.08 6.85
CA ALA A 3 -10.47 13.52 7.16
C ALA A 3 -9.22 13.93 7.97
N LYS A 4 -8.77 13.10 8.93
CA LYS A 4 -7.60 13.38 9.77
C LYS A 4 -6.29 13.33 8.98
N GLY A 5 -6.13 12.32 8.12
CA GLY A 5 -4.98 12.20 7.20
C GLY A 5 -4.93 13.34 6.19
N TYR A 6 -6.07 13.69 5.61
CA TYR A 6 -6.22 14.82 4.71
C TYR A 6 -5.84 16.15 5.39
N ALA A 7 -6.39 16.45 6.57
CA ALA A 7 -6.10 17.68 7.30
C ALA A 7 -4.61 17.80 7.68
N THR A 8 -3.98 16.68 8.04
CA THR A 8 -2.53 16.63 8.31
C THR A 8 -1.72 16.98 7.07
N THR A 9 -2.06 16.40 5.92
CA THR A 9 -1.38 16.65 4.64
C THR A 9 -1.56 18.10 4.18
N LEU A 10 -2.79 18.62 4.25
CA LEU A 10 -3.10 20.01 3.90
C LEU A 10 -2.28 20.99 4.75
N ARG A 11 -2.18 20.75 6.07
CA ARG A 11 -1.37 21.56 6.98
C ARG A 11 0.11 21.53 6.61
N ILE A 12 0.66 20.37 6.26
CA ILE A 12 2.06 20.23 5.84
C ILE A 12 2.32 21.03 4.56
N ILE A 13 1.42 20.92 3.57
CA ILE A 13 1.52 21.67 2.31
C ILE A 13 1.45 23.16 2.58
N ALA A 14 0.46 23.63 3.36
CA ALA A 14 0.32 25.04 3.70
C ALA A 14 1.57 25.60 4.40
N ASN A 15 2.14 24.84 5.35
CA ASN A 15 3.38 25.22 6.02
C ASN A 15 4.56 25.33 5.03
N LYS A 16 4.67 24.40 4.07
CA LYS A 16 5.75 24.41 3.08
C LYS A 16 5.60 25.54 2.07
N VAL A 17 4.38 25.84 1.62
CA VAL A 17 4.10 27.01 0.77
C VAL A 17 4.51 28.30 1.49
N ALA A 18 4.16 28.44 2.77
CA ALA A 18 4.54 29.60 3.57
C ALA A 18 6.07 29.69 3.78
N GLU A 19 6.73 28.57 4.11
CA GLU A 19 8.19 28.48 4.31
C GLU A 19 8.97 28.88 3.04
N HIS A 20 8.48 28.46 1.87
CA HIS A 20 9.10 28.77 0.57
C HIS A 20 8.62 30.09 -0.04
N GLN A 21 7.79 30.87 0.68
CA GLN A 21 7.23 32.15 0.23
C GLN A 21 6.56 32.05 -1.16
N VAL A 22 5.92 30.91 -1.44
CA VAL A 22 5.13 30.75 -2.66
C VAL A 22 3.88 31.62 -2.49
N GLY A 23 3.74 32.65 -3.33
CA GLY A 23 2.60 33.56 -3.27
C GLY A 23 1.29 32.83 -3.56
N GLY A 24 0.28 33.02 -2.70
CA GLY A 24 -1.06 32.46 -2.87
C GLY A 24 -1.66 31.86 -1.59
N GLU A 25 -2.96 31.61 -1.61
CA GLU A 25 -3.69 30.93 -0.54
C GLU A 25 -3.75 29.42 -0.82
N VAL A 26 -3.46 28.59 0.19
CA VAL A 26 -3.63 27.13 0.07
C VAL A 26 -5.04 26.75 0.50
N ARG A 27 -5.88 26.33 -0.45
CA ARG A 27 -7.20 25.78 -0.20
C ARG A 27 -7.24 24.28 -0.40
N GLY A 28 -7.95 23.61 0.50
CA GLY A 28 -8.13 22.17 0.44
C GLY A 28 -9.42 21.76 -0.28
N CYS A 29 -9.35 20.73 -1.12
CA CYS A 29 -10.51 20.07 -1.73
C CYS A 29 -10.69 18.65 -1.15
N PHE A 30 -11.54 18.51 -0.12
CA PHE A 30 -11.85 17.21 0.49
C PHE A 30 -13.09 16.58 -0.13
N TRP A 31 -12.90 15.79 -1.18
CA TRP A 31 -14.01 15.19 -1.94
C TRP A 31 -14.49 13.84 -1.38
N GLY A 32 -13.64 13.11 -0.63
CA GLY A 32 -13.88 11.71 -0.26
C GLY A 32 -15.12 11.45 0.58
N GLU A 33 -15.56 12.42 1.39
CA GLU A 33 -16.80 12.31 2.16
C GLU A 33 -18.03 12.71 1.36
N ALA A 34 -17.91 13.75 0.52
CA ALA A 34 -19.03 14.29 -0.24
C ALA A 34 -19.43 13.42 -1.43
N VAL A 35 -18.45 12.88 -2.17
CA VAL A 35 -18.66 12.21 -3.47
C VAL A 35 -17.89 10.89 -3.62
N GLY A 36 -17.14 10.50 -2.59
CA GLY A 36 -16.46 9.21 -2.54
C GLY A 36 -17.41 8.02 -2.44
N ALA A 37 -16.85 6.83 -2.60
CA ALA A 37 -17.52 5.57 -2.41
C ALA A 37 -17.98 5.41 -0.95
N GLN A 38 -19.26 5.09 -0.84
CA GLN A 38 -19.95 4.81 0.40
C GLN A 38 -20.81 3.56 0.19
N LEU A 39 -21.00 2.79 1.25
CA LEU A 39 -21.96 1.69 1.28
C LEU A 39 -23.39 2.26 1.35
N ARG A 40 -23.92 2.71 0.20
CA ARG A 40 -25.27 3.29 0.09
C ARG A 40 -26.38 2.36 0.58
N GLY A 41 -26.16 1.04 0.53
CA GLY A 41 -27.06 0.02 1.08
C GLY A 41 -26.80 -0.33 2.54
N GLY A 42 -26.03 0.47 3.28
CA GLY A 42 -25.68 0.21 4.69
C GLY A 42 -24.98 -1.14 4.91
N GLY A 43 -24.25 -1.61 3.88
CA GLY A 43 -23.61 -2.92 3.87
C GLY A 43 -24.55 -4.13 3.84
N GLY A 44 -25.85 -3.95 3.56
CA GLY A 44 -26.83 -5.04 3.49
C GLY A 44 -26.54 -6.10 2.42
N SER A 45 -25.73 -5.78 1.42
CA SER A 45 -25.24 -6.73 0.41
C SER A 45 -24.00 -7.52 0.86
N ILE A 46 -23.47 -7.24 2.06
CA ILE A 46 -22.28 -7.87 2.61
C ILE A 46 -22.74 -8.82 3.72
N PRO A 47 -22.64 -10.15 3.51
CA PRO A 47 -23.05 -11.13 4.51
C PRO A 47 -22.32 -10.89 5.85
N GLY A 48 -23.09 -10.65 6.92
CA GLY A 48 -22.58 -10.43 8.29
C GLY A 48 -22.17 -8.98 8.63
N TYR A 49 -22.51 -7.99 7.78
CA TYR A 49 -22.16 -6.58 8.02
C TYR A 49 -22.81 -5.97 9.27
N ALA A 50 -24.08 -6.29 9.53
CA ALA A 50 -24.81 -5.78 10.70
C ALA A 50 -24.16 -6.17 12.04
N ASP A 51 -23.38 -7.25 12.06
CA ASP A 51 -22.68 -7.75 13.24
C ASP A 51 -21.25 -7.19 13.40
N SER A 52 -20.72 -6.45 12.39
CA SER A 52 -19.28 -6.10 12.33
C SER A 52 -18.89 -4.78 11.61
N GLY A 53 -19.83 -3.92 11.22
CA GLY A 53 -19.55 -2.64 10.54
C GLY A 53 -19.62 -1.41 11.48
N GLY A 54 -18.76 -0.41 11.24
CA GLY A 54 -18.80 0.89 11.94
C GLY A 54 -17.82 1.11 13.11
N ASP A 55 -17.00 0.13 13.47
CA ASP A 55 -15.94 0.26 14.49
C ASP A 55 -14.62 0.80 13.88
N ASP A 56 -13.74 1.35 14.72
CA ASP A 56 -12.35 1.67 14.31
C ASP A 56 -11.70 0.42 13.70
N PRO A 57 -10.98 0.55 12.56
CA PRO A 57 -10.48 -0.61 11.83
C PRO A 57 -9.55 -1.44 12.72
N SER A 58 -9.94 -2.70 12.91
CA SER A 58 -9.19 -3.66 13.69
C SER A 58 -7.81 -3.90 13.07
N GLU A 59 -6.90 -4.53 13.82
CA GLU A 59 -5.59 -4.93 13.27
C GLU A 59 -5.73 -5.81 12.02
N ALA A 60 -6.77 -6.65 11.95
CA ALA A 60 -7.06 -7.47 10.76
C ALA A 60 -7.45 -6.60 9.55
N ASP A 61 -8.20 -5.52 9.77
CA ASP A 61 -8.64 -4.61 8.71
C ASP A 61 -7.49 -3.76 8.18
N GLN A 62 -6.57 -3.36 9.05
CA GLN A 62 -5.35 -2.66 8.66
C GLN A 62 -4.42 -3.57 7.85
N LEU A 63 -4.33 -4.85 8.22
CA LEU A 63 -3.56 -5.85 7.46
C LEU A 63 -4.13 -6.06 6.05
N ILE A 64 -5.45 -6.08 5.88
CA ILE A 64 -6.05 -6.24 4.55
C ILE A 64 -5.82 -4.99 3.68
N ALA A 65 -5.96 -3.80 4.26
CA ALA A 65 -5.62 -2.55 3.56
C ALA A 65 -4.15 -2.53 3.15
N LEU A 66 -3.23 -2.98 4.02
CA LEU A 66 -1.82 -3.13 3.71
C LEU A 66 -1.59 -4.08 2.53
N TRP A 67 -2.24 -5.24 2.49
CA TRP A 67 -2.11 -6.18 1.38
C TRP A 67 -2.56 -5.60 0.03
N SER A 68 -3.57 -4.74 0.02
CA SER A 68 -3.98 -4.05 -1.22
C SER A 68 -2.87 -3.14 -1.78
N VAL A 69 -2.05 -2.55 -0.90
CA VAL A 69 -0.88 -1.76 -1.29
C VAL A 69 0.26 -2.69 -1.73
N LEU A 70 0.52 -3.77 -1.00
CA LEU A 70 1.62 -4.69 -1.29
C LEU A 70 1.49 -5.40 -2.64
N TYR A 71 0.27 -5.67 -3.11
CA TYR A 71 0.07 -6.23 -4.46
C TYR A 71 0.36 -5.23 -5.60
N VAL A 72 0.40 -3.93 -5.30
CA VAL A 72 0.81 -2.89 -6.27
C VAL A 72 2.28 -2.55 -6.10
N ASP A 73 2.76 -2.54 -4.86
CA ASP A 73 4.10 -2.16 -4.46
C ASP A 73 4.62 -3.09 -3.35
N PRO A 74 5.21 -4.25 -3.69
CA PRO A 74 5.71 -5.20 -2.69
C PRO A 74 6.78 -4.62 -1.75
N TRP A 75 7.47 -3.56 -2.17
CA TRP A 75 8.54 -2.91 -1.40
C TRP A 75 8.06 -1.73 -0.54
N TYR A 76 6.74 -1.48 -0.50
CA TYR A 76 6.14 -0.35 0.19
C TYR A 76 6.59 -0.23 1.66
N GLU A 77 6.56 -1.33 2.41
CA GLU A 77 6.92 -1.31 3.83
C GLU A 77 8.38 -0.98 4.07
N PHE A 78 9.30 -1.36 3.17
CA PHE A 78 10.70 -0.96 3.27
C PHE A 78 10.87 0.56 3.12
N ARG A 79 10.08 1.19 2.24
CA ARG A 79 10.07 2.65 2.09
C ARG A 79 9.52 3.36 3.32
N LEU A 80 8.69 2.70 4.13
CA LEU A 80 8.29 3.22 5.44
C LEU A 80 9.39 3.02 6.49
N LEU A 81 9.96 1.81 6.55
CA LEU A 81 10.96 1.44 7.54
C LEU A 81 12.24 2.27 7.44
N ARG A 82 12.65 2.70 6.24
CA ARG A 82 13.84 3.56 6.06
C ARG A 82 13.74 4.93 6.74
N HIS A 83 12.53 5.38 7.09
CA HIS A 83 12.30 6.66 7.76
C HIS A 83 12.29 6.55 9.28
N ARG A 84 12.45 5.34 9.85
CA ARG A 84 12.61 5.16 11.28
C ARG A 84 13.95 5.73 11.75
N PRO A 85 14.02 6.31 12.96
CA PRO A 85 15.28 6.70 13.54
C PRO A 85 16.21 5.47 13.65
N PRO A 86 17.50 5.59 13.32
CA PRO A 86 18.44 4.50 13.50
C PRO A 86 18.49 4.11 14.99
N PRO A 87 18.69 2.82 15.31
CA PRO A 87 18.81 2.39 16.70
C PRO A 87 19.99 3.11 17.39
N GLY A 88 19.81 3.45 18.66
CA GLY A 88 20.87 4.03 19.49
C GLY A 88 21.96 3.00 19.82
N THR A 89 23.22 3.42 19.72
CA THR A 89 24.49 2.77 20.12
C THR A 89 24.65 1.26 19.82
N VAL A 90 25.59 0.94 18.93
CA VAL A 90 26.11 -0.42 18.70
C VAL A 90 26.98 -0.83 19.90
N PHE A 91 26.72 -1.99 20.51
CA PHE A 91 27.57 -2.53 21.57
C PHE A 91 28.89 -3.05 20.99
N LEU A 92 30.01 -2.73 21.66
CA LEU A 92 31.34 -3.22 21.29
C LEU A 92 31.36 -4.76 21.26
N GLY A 93 31.65 -5.33 20.08
CA GLY A 93 31.83 -6.78 19.89
C GLY A 93 30.63 -7.54 19.28
N GLN A 94 29.55 -6.85 18.90
CA GLN A 94 28.45 -7.46 18.14
C GLN A 94 28.34 -6.86 16.73
N ASP A 95 28.00 -7.70 15.76
CA ASP A 95 27.69 -7.23 14.41
C ASP A 95 26.48 -6.29 14.45
N PRO A 96 26.51 -5.16 13.70
CA PRO A 96 25.37 -4.26 13.64
C PRO A 96 24.10 -5.01 13.19
N PRO A 97 22.91 -4.71 13.75
CA PRO A 97 21.69 -5.42 13.37
C PRO A 97 21.36 -5.33 11.86
N SER A 98 21.80 -4.24 11.22
CA SER A 98 21.69 -4.06 9.77
C SER A 98 22.57 -5.04 8.97
N VAL A 99 23.74 -5.43 9.50
CA VAL A 99 24.62 -6.44 8.89
C VAL A 99 24.00 -7.82 9.08
N VAL A 100 23.57 -8.16 10.29
CA VAL A 100 22.92 -9.44 10.60
C VAL A 100 21.69 -9.67 9.73
N LEU A 101 20.83 -8.65 9.58
CA LEU A 101 19.62 -8.76 8.77
C LEU A 101 19.94 -8.94 7.27
N ARG A 102 20.94 -8.22 6.74
CA ARG A 102 21.38 -8.38 5.34
C ARG A 102 21.95 -9.76 5.09
N GLU A 103 22.82 -10.24 5.98
CA GLU A 103 23.41 -11.58 5.88
C GLU A 103 22.36 -12.68 5.99
N THR A 104 21.35 -12.49 6.85
CA THR A 104 20.19 -13.38 6.96
C THR A 104 19.49 -13.50 5.60
N VAL A 105 19.12 -12.39 4.97
CA VAL A 105 18.41 -12.41 3.67
C VAL A 105 19.30 -12.94 2.53
N ARG A 106 20.59 -12.60 2.53
CA ARG A 106 21.56 -13.06 1.54
C ARG A 106 21.70 -14.57 1.52
N HIS A 107 21.79 -15.18 2.70
CA HIS A 107 21.98 -16.61 2.87
C HIS A 107 20.68 -17.40 3.04
N TYR A 108 19.54 -16.73 3.25
CA TYR A 108 18.26 -17.39 3.44
C TYR A 108 17.95 -18.35 2.29
N ARG A 109 17.53 -19.56 2.65
CA ARG A 109 16.94 -20.56 1.77
C ARG A 109 15.67 -21.08 2.46
N PRO A 110 14.53 -21.16 1.75
CA PRO A 110 13.29 -21.66 2.35
C PRO A 110 13.49 -23.11 2.81
N SER A 111 12.93 -23.46 3.97
CA SER A 111 12.97 -24.85 4.44
C SER A 111 12.22 -25.79 3.48
N PRO A 112 12.46 -27.12 3.52
CA PRO A 112 11.67 -28.07 2.74
C PRO A 112 10.15 -27.91 2.98
N ASP A 113 9.73 -27.69 4.23
CA ASP A 113 8.33 -27.49 4.58
C ASP A 113 7.72 -26.24 3.92
N LEU A 114 8.48 -25.14 3.83
CA LEU A 114 8.02 -23.93 3.14
C LEU A 114 8.06 -24.10 1.62
N GLN A 115 9.06 -24.81 1.08
CA GLN A 115 9.12 -25.14 -0.35
C GLN A 115 7.90 -25.97 -0.77
N ASP A 116 7.53 -26.99 0.01
CA ASP A 116 6.34 -27.81 -0.24
C ASP A 116 5.05 -26.96 -0.17
N ALA A 117 4.96 -26.07 0.82
CA ALA A 117 3.81 -25.18 0.97
C ALA A 117 3.67 -24.18 -0.19
N LEU A 118 4.78 -23.65 -0.69
CA LEU A 118 4.82 -22.77 -1.87
C LEU A 118 4.49 -23.55 -3.15
N SER A 119 5.02 -24.76 -3.30
CA SER A 119 4.79 -25.62 -4.46
C SER A 119 3.31 -26.02 -4.58
N ALA A 120 2.67 -26.36 -3.45
CA ALA A 120 1.26 -26.74 -3.39
C ALA A 120 0.29 -25.67 -3.94
N VAL A 121 0.74 -24.42 -4.02
CA VAL A 121 -0.04 -23.28 -4.52
C VAL A 121 0.59 -22.60 -5.73
N GLY A 122 1.56 -23.26 -6.38
CA GLY A 122 2.19 -22.77 -7.61
C GLY A 122 3.11 -21.55 -7.44
N LEU A 123 3.59 -21.27 -6.23
CA LEU A 123 4.43 -20.08 -5.96
C LEU A 123 5.92 -20.36 -5.82
N LEU A 124 6.36 -21.62 -5.83
CA LEU A 124 7.76 -21.95 -5.53
C LEU A 124 8.76 -21.26 -6.47
N GLU A 125 8.51 -21.29 -7.78
CA GLU A 125 9.40 -20.67 -8.78
C GLU A 125 9.35 -19.13 -8.68
N HIS A 126 8.15 -18.56 -8.55
CA HIS A 126 7.94 -17.12 -8.39
C HIS A 126 8.56 -16.57 -7.10
N PHE A 127 8.57 -17.38 -6.03
CA PHE A 127 9.22 -17.05 -4.77
C PHE A 127 10.74 -16.99 -4.92
N ALA A 128 11.34 -17.89 -5.70
CA ALA A 128 12.78 -17.84 -5.99
C ALA A 128 13.13 -16.52 -6.71
N VAL A 129 12.33 -16.09 -7.69
CA VAL A 129 12.51 -14.81 -8.37
C VAL A 129 12.34 -13.63 -7.40
N ALA A 130 11.32 -13.65 -6.54
CA ALA A 130 11.10 -12.63 -5.53
C ALA A 130 12.27 -12.52 -4.54
N LEU A 131 12.89 -13.65 -4.18
CA LEU A 131 14.02 -13.69 -3.27
C LEU A 131 15.28 -13.08 -3.88
N GLU A 132 15.56 -13.34 -5.17
CA GLU A 132 16.67 -12.65 -5.85
C GLU A 132 16.39 -11.14 -6.00
N ALA A 133 15.16 -10.76 -6.37
CA ALA A 133 14.78 -9.36 -6.46
C ALA A 133 14.92 -8.61 -5.12
N LEU A 134 14.63 -9.28 -4.00
CA LEU A 134 14.85 -8.73 -2.66
C LEU A 134 16.34 -8.51 -2.37
N ARG A 135 17.21 -9.45 -2.76
CA ARG A 135 18.67 -9.35 -2.52
C ARG A 135 19.32 -8.21 -3.30
N GLU A 136 18.72 -7.81 -4.42
CA GLU A 136 19.15 -6.67 -5.23
C GLU A 136 18.42 -5.37 -4.88
N SER A 137 17.48 -5.40 -3.91
CA SER A 137 16.62 -4.28 -3.60
C SER A 137 17.32 -3.19 -2.78
N ARG A 138 17.42 -2.00 -3.37
CA ARG A 138 17.87 -0.79 -2.68
C ARG A 138 16.92 -0.39 -1.54
N GLU A 139 15.62 -0.60 -1.71
CA GLU A 139 14.62 -0.33 -0.68
C GLU A 139 14.87 -1.19 0.56
N PHE A 140 15.13 -2.49 0.39
CA PHE A 140 15.51 -3.37 1.49
C PHE A 140 16.79 -2.89 2.17
N ASP A 141 17.82 -2.54 1.41
CA ASP A 141 19.09 -2.06 1.97
C ASP A 141 18.93 -0.80 2.84
N GLN A 142 18.07 0.13 2.39
CA GLN A 142 17.73 1.35 3.13
C GLN A 142 16.92 1.04 4.38
N ALA A 143 15.97 0.12 4.31
CA ALA A 143 15.19 -0.32 5.46
C ALA A 143 16.07 -1.05 6.49
N ALA A 144 16.98 -1.92 6.04
CA ALA A 144 17.89 -2.65 6.92
C ALA A 144 18.81 -1.72 7.72
N ALA A 145 19.14 -0.54 7.20
CA ALA A 145 19.94 0.46 7.93
C ALA A 145 19.24 0.98 9.20
N THR A 146 17.93 0.84 9.32
CA THR A 146 17.13 1.24 10.50
C THR A 146 16.75 0.06 11.41
N ALA A 147 17.30 -1.13 11.14
CA ALA A 147 17.03 -2.35 11.92
C ALA A 147 17.49 -2.21 13.37
N ALA A 148 16.58 -2.46 14.32
CA ALA A 148 16.91 -2.60 15.74
C ALA A 148 17.54 -3.97 16.03
N ALA A 149 18.06 -4.17 17.25
CA ALA A 149 18.69 -5.43 17.69
C ALA A 149 17.80 -6.67 17.47
N ASP A 150 16.49 -6.53 17.71
CA ASP A 150 15.49 -7.49 17.25
C ASP A 150 14.67 -6.87 16.09
N PRO A 151 15.01 -7.15 14.83
CA PRO A 151 14.37 -6.52 13.67
C PRO A 151 13.08 -7.26 13.27
N LEU A 152 12.18 -7.53 14.22
CA LEU A 152 10.94 -8.27 13.98
C LEU A 152 10.06 -7.61 12.91
N ASP A 153 9.93 -6.28 12.94
CA ASP A 153 9.16 -5.53 11.94
C ASP A 153 9.76 -5.64 10.54
N HIS A 154 11.09 -5.62 10.43
CA HIS A 154 11.77 -5.82 9.16
C HIS A 154 11.60 -7.24 8.64
N ARG A 155 11.69 -8.26 9.51
CA ARG A 155 11.45 -9.66 9.14
C ARG A 155 10.02 -9.90 8.65
N ARG A 156 9.04 -9.30 9.32
CA ARG A 156 7.62 -9.31 8.90
C ARG A 156 7.42 -8.61 7.55
N ALA A 157 8.07 -7.47 7.33
CA ALA A 157 8.02 -6.76 6.05
C ALA A 157 8.69 -7.56 4.92
N VAL A 158 9.82 -8.22 5.19
CA VAL A 158 10.47 -9.15 4.24
C VAL A 158 9.53 -10.29 3.85
N ALA A 159 8.90 -10.94 4.83
CA ALA A 159 7.99 -12.04 4.56
C ALA A 159 6.80 -11.60 3.68
N ARG A 160 6.16 -10.48 4.04
CA ARG A 160 5.04 -9.93 3.26
C ARG A 160 5.46 -9.51 1.85
N ALA A 161 6.61 -8.84 1.71
CA ALA A 161 7.13 -8.40 0.42
C ALA A 161 7.40 -9.59 -0.52
N LEU A 162 8.04 -10.65 -0.03
CA LEU A 162 8.33 -11.85 -0.84
C LEU A 162 7.05 -12.55 -1.30
N ILE A 163 6.07 -12.74 -0.41
CA ILE A 163 4.80 -13.38 -0.77
C ILE A 163 3.98 -12.49 -1.72
N ALA A 164 3.94 -11.18 -1.49
CA ALA A 164 3.26 -10.24 -2.38
C ALA A 164 3.89 -10.23 -3.78
N TYR A 165 5.22 -10.14 -3.87
CA TYR A 165 5.92 -10.14 -5.14
C TYR A 165 5.69 -11.46 -5.91
N ALA A 166 5.85 -12.60 -5.24
CA ALA A 166 5.62 -13.90 -5.85
C ALA A 166 4.17 -14.05 -6.37
N ALA A 167 3.18 -13.60 -5.59
CA ALA A 167 1.78 -13.64 -6.00
C ALA A 167 1.48 -12.71 -7.19
N VAL A 168 2.12 -11.54 -7.27
CA VAL A 168 1.98 -10.61 -8.39
C VAL A 168 2.60 -11.18 -9.67
N LEU A 169 3.77 -11.81 -9.58
CA LEU A 169 4.37 -12.52 -10.71
C LEU A 169 3.47 -13.63 -11.23
N ALA A 170 2.96 -14.48 -10.33
CA ALA A 170 2.05 -15.56 -10.66
C ALA A 170 0.80 -15.04 -11.38
N ALA A 171 0.14 -14.02 -10.80
CA ALA A 171 -1.06 -13.42 -11.40
C ALA A 171 -0.77 -12.78 -12.76
N GLY A 172 0.39 -12.14 -12.94
CA GLY A 172 0.81 -11.55 -14.22
C GLY A 172 1.04 -12.58 -15.33
N LEU A 173 1.36 -13.83 -14.97
CA LEU A 173 1.51 -14.96 -15.89
C LEU A 173 0.21 -15.74 -16.10
N GLY A 174 -0.88 -15.33 -15.45
CA GLY A 174 -2.20 -15.97 -15.54
C GLY A 174 -2.39 -17.17 -14.62
N ASP A 175 -1.50 -17.38 -13.65
CA ASP A 175 -1.64 -18.43 -12.64
C ASP A 175 -2.79 -18.12 -11.67
N PRO A 176 -3.38 -19.15 -11.02
CA PRO A 176 -4.44 -18.95 -10.04
C PRO A 176 -3.99 -18.06 -8.87
N VAL A 177 -4.84 -17.08 -8.53
CA VAL A 177 -4.61 -16.19 -7.38
C VAL A 177 -4.77 -16.98 -6.08
N ILE A 178 -3.78 -16.88 -5.19
CA ILE A 178 -3.85 -17.50 -3.86
C ILE A 178 -4.94 -16.82 -3.01
N ASP A 179 -5.65 -17.61 -2.21
CA ASP A 179 -6.58 -17.03 -1.24
C ASP A 179 -5.84 -16.34 -0.08
N GLY A 180 -6.55 -15.42 0.58
CA GLY A 180 -5.97 -14.65 1.69
C GLY A 180 -5.52 -15.50 2.88
N SER A 181 -6.17 -16.64 3.14
CA SER A 181 -5.82 -17.52 4.26
C SER A 181 -4.53 -18.31 3.99
N VAL A 182 -4.33 -18.76 2.75
CA VAL A 182 -3.10 -19.38 2.27
C VAL A 182 -1.95 -18.39 2.31
N ARG A 183 -2.17 -17.16 1.81
CA ARG A 183 -1.20 -16.07 1.87
C ARG A 183 -0.75 -15.79 3.31
N ASP A 184 -1.70 -15.67 4.23
CA ASP A 184 -1.41 -15.36 5.63
C ASP A 184 -0.64 -16.52 6.30
N ALA A 185 -0.99 -17.77 5.98
CA ALA A 185 -0.28 -18.95 6.45
C ALA A 185 1.17 -19.01 5.93
N LEU A 186 1.41 -18.72 4.66
CA LEU A 186 2.74 -18.66 4.06
C LEU A 186 3.58 -17.52 4.67
N THR A 187 2.97 -16.35 4.84
CA THR A 187 3.63 -15.17 5.44
C THR A 187 4.04 -15.46 6.90
N GLY A 188 3.17 -16.12 7.67
CA GLY A 188 3.47 -16.53 9.04
C GLY A 188 4.67 -17.49 9.11
N ARG A 189 4.64 -18.57 8.32
CA ARG A 189 5.74 -19.55 8.24
C ARG A 189 7.07 -18.91 7.88
N LEU A 190 7.07 -18.05 6.86
CA LEU A 190 8.26 -17.34 6.42
C LEU A 190 8.78 -16.37 7.49
N THR A 191 7.89 -15.69 8.21
CA THR A 191 8.28 -14.83 9.34
C THR A 191 8.96 -15.65 10.44
N ASP A 192 8.41 -16.82 10.77
CA ASP A 192 8.97 -17.71 11.79
C ASP A 192 10.35 -18.26 11.37
N GLU A 193 10.52 -18.65 10.10
CA GLU A 193 11.81 -19.09 9.57
C GLU A 193 12.87 -17.99 9.60
N LEU A 194 12.52 -16.78 9.15
CA LEU A 194 13.39 -15.60 9.22
C LEU A 194 13.69 -15.19 10.66
N HIS A 195 12.78 -15.49 11.60
CA HIS A 195 13.04 -15.31 13.02
C HIS A 195 14.12 -16.28 13.52
N GLY A 196 14.01 -17.56 13.17
CA GLY A 196 14.94 -18.62 13.56
C GLY A 196 16.35 -18.48 12.98
N HIS A 197 16.52 -17.85 11.82
CA HIS A 197 17.85 -17.61 11.22
C HIS A 197 18.65 -16.43 11.83
N GLY A 198 18.04 -15.63 12.70
CA GLY A 198 18.67 -14.43 13.27
C GLY A 198 19.07 -14.54 14.75
N MET A 199 19.18 -15.74 15.34
CA MET A 199 19.57 -15.90 16.74
C MET A 199 20.91 -16.63 16.92
N SER A 200 21.87 -15.97 17.58
CA SER A 200 23.01 -16.62 18.22
C SER A 200 22.69 -16.96 19.69
N VAL A 201 22.62 -18.27 19.98
CA VAL A 201 23.02 -18.96 21.23
C VAL A 201 22.50 -18.38 22.57
N GLY A 202 21.35 -18.84 23.06
CA GLY A 202 20.95 -18.60 24.46
C GLY A 202 19.63 -19.27 24.87
N ASP A 203 18.53 -18.97 24.17
CA ASP A 203 17.18 -19.23 24.71
C ASP A 203 16.45 -20.43 24.10
N PHE A 204 17.07 -21.18 23.18
CA PHE A 204 16.44 -22.34 22.54
C PHE A 204 16.40 -23.60 23.43
N LEU A 205 16.91 -23.54 24.67
CA LEU A 205 16.97 -24.69 25.59
C LEU A 205 15.95 -24.69 26.74
N LEU A 206 14.74 -24.16 26.53
CA LEU A 206 13.58 -24.52 27.36
C LEU A 206 12.31 -24.71 26.50
N ALA A 207 12.04 -25.97 26.18
CA ALA A 207 10.94 -26.54 25.40
C ALA A 207 9.52 -26.36 26.05
N PRO A 208 8.38 -26.83 25.47
CA PRO A 208 8.20 -27.60 24.23
C PRO A 208 7.05 -27.16 23.26
N MET A 209 7.12 -27.66 22.02
CA MET A 209 6.07 -27.61 20.99
C MET A 209 4.77 -28.34 21.43
N LYS A 210 3.58 -27.70 21.38
CA LYS A 210 2.26 -28.38 21.26
C LYS A 210 1.15 -27.52 20.59
N GLY A 211 0.97 -27.67 19.28
CA GLY A 211 -0.26 -28.26 18.71
C GLY A 211 -1.68 -27.68 18.87
N VAL A 212 -1.96 -26.47 19.40
CA VAL A 212 -3.38 -26.05 19.65
C VAL A 212 -3.76 -24.63 19.16
N ALA A 213 -3.37 -24.22 17.95
CA ALA A 213 -4.01 -23.05 17.32
C ALA A 213 -4.76 -23.37 16.01
N LYS A 214 -4.84 -24.66 15.63
CA LYS A 214 -5.31 -25.05 14.29
C LYS A 214 -6.82 -25.12 14.06
N HIS A 215 -7.70 -24.85 15.03
CA HIS A 215 -9.16 -25.01 14.84
C HIS A 215 -10.07 -23.91 15.42
N LEU A 216 -9.53 -22.79 15.90
CA LEU A 216 -10.36 -21.67 16.43
C LEU A 216 -10.27 -20.37 15.64
N VAL A 217 -9.29 -20.24 14.74
CA VAL A 217 -9.09 -19.02 13.95
C VAL A 217 -10.04 -18.94 12.74
N THR A 218 -10.53 -20.10 12.25
CA THR A 218 -11.34 -20.19 11.02
C THR A 218 -12.80 -19.73 11.15
N ARG A 219 -13.36 -19.61 12.36
CA ARG A 219 -14.76 -19.13 12.56
C ARG A 219 -14.87 -17.64 12.91
N ARG A 220 -13.79 -17.03 13.43
CA ARG A 220 -13.77 -15.61 13.80
C ARG A 220 -13.39 -14.73 12.59
N LEU A 221 -12.52 -15.22 11.71
CA LEU A 221 -12.18 -14.56 10.44
C LEU A 221 -13.35 -14.49 9.45
N THR A 222 -14.27 -15.45 9.47
CA THR A 222 -15.49 -15.40 8.64
C THR A 222 -16.56 -14.44 9.18
N ARG A 223 -16.38 -13.87 10.39
CA ARG A 223 -17.38 -13.06 11.10
C ARG A 223 -17.09 -11.55 11.11
N GLN A 224 -16.03 -11.09 10.45
CA GLN A 224 -15.62 -9.67 10.45
C GLN A 224 -15.56 -9.07 9.04
N ARG A 225 -16.53 -9.39 8.18
CA ARG A 225 -16.57 -8.90 6.78
C ARG A 225 -16.98 -7.43 6.66
N GLY A 226 -17.62 -6.85 7.69
CA GLY A 226 -18.03 -5.46 7.71
C GLY A 226 -16.85 -4.50 7.72
N ALA A 227 -15.97 -4.62 8.71
CA ALA A 227 -14.81 -3.75 8.87
C ALA A 227 -13.73 -3.90 7.77
N ILE A 228 -13.63 -5.07 7.13
CA ILE A 228 -12.78 -5.32 5.95
C ILE A 228 -13.20 -4.45 4.76
N THR A 229 -14.51 -4.27 4.61
CA THR A 229 -15.07 -3.38 3.59
C THR A 229 -14.83 -1.92 3.97
N ASP A 230 -14.86 -1.58 5.26
CA ASP A 230 -14.67 -0.19 5.71
C ASP A 230 -13.21 0.31 5.59
N SER A 231 -12.19 -0.57 5.62
CA SER A 231 -10.77 -0.17 5.57
C SER A 231 -10.16 -0.16 4.16
N ALA A 232 -10.48 -1.14 3.31
CA ALA A 232 -9.90 -1.29 1.97
C ALA A 232 -10.87 -0.92 0.83
N ALA A 233 -12.19 -1.13 1.03
CA ALA A 233 -13.16 -0.79 0.00
C ALA A 233 -13.33 0.71 -0.26
N PRO A 234 -12.94 1.66 0.61
CA PRO A 234 -13.00 3.05 0.23
C PRO A 234 -12.01 3.45 -0.84
N PHE A 235 -10.74 3.05 -0.76
CA PHE A 235 -9.76 3.48 -1.74
C PHE A 235 -9.99 2.77 -3.09
N ALA A 236 -10.15 1.45 -3.07
CA ALA A 236 -10.47 0.70 -4.28
C ALA A 236 -11.86 1.09 -4.83
N GLY A 237 -12.84 1.30 -3.95
CA GLY A 237 -14.18 1.74 -4.31
C GLY A 237 -14.22 3.17 -4.83
N ASP A 238 -13.41 4.10 -4.29
CA ASP A 238 -13.29 5.47 -4.78
C ASP A 238 -12.73 5.47 -6.21
N VAL A 239 -11.69 4.67 -6.45
CA VAL A 239 -11.12 4.47 -7.79
C VAL A 239 -12.17 3.87 -8.73
N LEU A 240 -12.78 2.74 -8.38
CA LEU A 240 -13.77 2.07 -9.23
C LEU A 240 -15.01 2.95 -9.49
N ARG A 241 -15.50 3.64 -8.46
CA ARG A 241 -16.63 4.57 -8.58
C ARG A 241 -16.28 5.73 -9.48
N PHE A 242 -15.08 6.32 -9.35
CA PHE A 242 -14.65 7.39 -10.22
C PHE A 242 -14.52 6.93 -11.68
N LEU A 243 -13.88 5.78 -11.91
CA LEU A 243 -13.71 5.23 -13.26
C LEU A 243 -15.03 4.85 -13.91
N ALA A 244 -15.97 4.26 -13.16
CA ALA A 244 -17.27 3.84 -13.68
C ALA A 244 -18.31 4.98 -13.76
N ASN A 245 -18.30 5.91 -12.80
CA ASN A 245 -19.30 6.97 -12.66
C ASN A 245 -18.74 8.24 -11.97
N GLY A 246 -17.73 8.85 -12.60
CA GLY A 246 -17.02 10.01 -12.05
C GLY A 246 -17.69 11.38 -12.17
N ASP A 247 -18.93 11.47 -12.67
CA ASP A 247 -19.58 12.77 -12.96
C ASP A 247 -19.76 13.64 -11.71
N GLU A 248 -20.20 13.05 -10.60
CA GLU A 248 -20.35 13.76 -9.33
C GLU A 248 -19.01 14.32 -8.82
N ALA A 249 -17.92 13.54 -8.96
CA ALA A 249 -16.58 13.94 -8.55
C ALA A 249 -16.02 15.07 -9.43
N ARG A 250 -16.22 14.98 -10.75
CA ARG A 250 -15.88 16.06 -11.70
C ARG A 250 -16.61 17.34 -11.35
N ALA A 251 -17.93 17.26 -11.15
CA ALA A 251 -18.75 18.41 -10.81
C ALA A 251 -18.34 19.03 -9.46
N PHE A 252 -17.98 18.20 -8.48
CA PHE A 252 -17.45 18.67 -7.20
C PHE A 252 -16.15 19.44 -7.38
N LEU A 253 -15.17 18.86 -8.09
CA LEU A 253 -13.89 19.50 -8.37
C LEU A 253 -14.06 20.82 -9.14
N ARG A 254 -14.93 20.84 -10.16
CA ARG A 254 -15.22 22.05 -10.94
C ARG A 254 -15.79 23.18 -10.08
N ARG A 255 -16.72 22.86 -9.16
CA ARG A 255 -17.25 23.82 -8.19
C ARG A 255 -16.16 24.33 -7.25
N SER A 256 -15.33 23.43 -6.70
CA SER A 256 -14.21 23.83 -5.83
C SER A 256 -13.22 24.78 -6.52
N ILE A 257 -13.03 24.65 -7.83
CA ILE A 257 -12.19 25.57 -8.61
C ILE A 257 -12.90 26.92 -8.82
N ASN A 258 -14.20 26.92 -9.14
CA ASN A 258 -14.98 28.14 -9.33
C ASN A 258 -15.11 29.00 -8.08
N ASP A 259 -15.04 28.40 -6.90
CA ASP A 259 -15.09 29.11 -5.61
C ASP A 259 -13.79 29.89 -5.31
N ILE A 260 -12.79 29.83 -6.19
CA ILE A 260 -11.52 30.53 -6.09
C ILE A 260 -11.48 31.64 -7.14
N GLU A 261 -11.28 32.87 -6.69
CA GLU A 261 -11.04 34.00 -7.59
C GLU A 261 -9.58 34.02 -8.05
N GLY A 262 -9.37 34.20 -9.36
CA GLY A 262 -8.04 34.37 -9.95
C GLY A 262 -7.38 33.08 -10.46
N ASP A 263 -6.05 33.10 -10.52
CA ASP A 263 -5.26 32.00 -11.07
C ASP A 263 -5.16 30.83 -10.09
N VAL A 264 -5.49 29.62 -10.56
CA VAL A 264 -5.54 28.40 -9.77
C VAL A 264 -4.41 27.45 -10.18
N HIS A 265 -3.67 26.95 -9.19
CA HIS A 265 -2.67 25.90 -9.37
C HIS A 265 -3.12 24.65 -8.62
N LEU A 266 -3.32 23.55 -9.33
CA LEU A 266 -3.84 22.31 -8.76
C LEU A 266 -2.70 21.41 -8.29
N ILE A 267 -2.85 20.83 -7.09
CA ILE A 267 -2.01 19.75 -6.58
C ILE A 267 -2.88 18.52 -6.34
N GLY A 268 -2.75 17.52 -7.21
CA GLY A 268 -3.53 16.29 -7.15
C GLY A 268 -2.70 15.11 -6.63
N HIS A 269 -3.05 14.59 -5.45
CA HIS A 269 -2.41 13.39 -4.90
C HIS A 269 -3.20 12.12 -5.25
N SER A 270 -2.52 11.06 -5.72
CA SER A 270 -3.10 9.76 -6.08
C SER A 270 -4.36 9.93 -6.98
N LEU A 271 -5.53 9.45 -6.56
CA LEU A 271 -6.79 9.57 -7.31
C LEU A 271 -7.18 11.03 -7.59
N GLY A 272 -6.86 11.98 -6.70
CA GLY A 272 -7.10 13.40 -6.96
C GLY A 272 -6.34 13.92 -8.18
N GLY A 273 -5.16 13.37 -8.47
CA GLY A 273 -4.43 13.66 -9.70
C GLY A 273 -5.13 13.13 -10.95
N VAL A 274 -5.72 11.93 -10.86
CA VAL A 274 -6.52 11.34 -11.95
C VAL A 274 -7.76 12.20 -12.23
N MET A 275 -8.48 12.63 -11.18
CA MET A 275 -9.65 13.50 -11.30
C MET A 275 -9.31 14.83 -11.98
N CYS A 276 -8.21 15.47 -11.60
CA CYS A 276 -7.75 16.72 -12.23
C CYS A 276 -7.40 16.52 -13.71
N VAL A 277 -6.69 15.44 -14.04
CA VAL A 277 -6.34 15.12 -15.44
C VAL A 277 -7.59 14.89 -16.28
N ASP A 278 -8.54 14.08 -15.80
CA ASP A 278 -9.80 13.78 -16.47
C ASP A 278 -10.63 15.05 -16.69
N LEU A 279 -10.78 15.92 -15.68
CA LEU A 279 -11.50 17.19 -15.78
C LEU A 279 -10.89 18.11 -16.84
N LEU A 280 -9.59 18.42 -16.71
CA LEU A 280 -8.89 19.35 -17.60
C LEU A 280 -8.80 18.87 -19.04
N ARG A 281 -8.93 17.55 -19.26
CA ARG A 281 -8.97 16.98 -20.61
C ARG A 281 -10.33 17.12 -21.28
N ARG A 282 -11.41 17.04 -20.50
CA ARG A 282 -12.79 17.03 -21.00
C ARG A 282 -13.30 18.43 -21.31
N GLU A 283 -12.92 19.41 -20.51
CA GLU A 283 -13.40 20.79 -20.66
C GLU A 283 -12.31 21.82 -20.37
N PRO A 284 -12.36 23.00 -21.00
CA PRO A 284 -11.47 24.10 -20.68
C PRO A 284 -11.81 24.67 -19.30
N VAL A 285 -10.80 24.77 -18.43
CA VAL A 285 -10.90 25.40 -17.10
C VAL A 285 -9.89 26.55 -17.06
N PRO A 286 -10.25 27.76 -17.55
CA PRO A 286 -9.31 28.86 -17.83
C PRO A 286 -8.62 29.42 -16.58
N GLU A 287 -9.21 29.24 -15.41
CA GLU A 287 -8.66 29.62 -14.11
C GLU A 287 -7.42 28.78 -13.79
N VAL A 288 -7.36 27.52 -14.24
CA VAL A 288 -6.27 26.60 -13.91
C VAL A 288 -5.04 26.86 -14.78
N LYS A 289 -3.94 27.29 -14.15
CA LYS A 289 -2.67 27.60 -14.83
C LYS A 289 -1.69 26.44 -14.83
N SER A 290 -1.75 25.57 -13.82
CA SER A 290 -0.95 24.36 -13.78
C SER A 290 -1.59 23.25 -12.95
N LEU A 291 -1.18 22.01 -13.26
CA LEU A 291 -1.49 20.82 -12.48
C LEU A 291 -0.18 20.12 -12.09
N ILE A 292 -0.02 19.85 -10.79
CA ILE A 292 1.05 19.06 -10.22
C ILE A 292 0.42 17.76 -9.68
N THR A 293 0.87 16.62 -10.18
CA THR A 293 0.41 15.32 -9.68
C THR A 293 1.45 14.66 -8.78
N VAL A 294 1.03 14.13 -7.62
CA VAL A 294 1.92 13.46 -6.66
C VAL A 294 1.41 12.04 -6.43
N GLY A 295 2.22 11.02 -6.77
CA GLY A 295 1.82 9.61 -6.60
C GLY A 295 0.55 9.22 -7.37
N SER A 296 0.24 9.93 -8.47
CA SER A 296 -0.94 9.71 -9.30
C SER A 296 -0.74 8.54 -10.28
N GLN A 297 -1.77 7.71 -10.43
CA GLN A 297 -1.82 6.60 -11.37
C GLN A 297 -2.31 7.02 -12.77
N ALA A 298 -2.54 8.32 -13.02
CA ALA A 298 -3.02 8.82 -14.32
C ALA A 298 -2.18 8.37 -15.54
N PRO A 299 -0.82 8.32 -15.51
CA PRO A 299 -0.04 7.77 -16.60
C PRO A 299 -0.37 6.31 -16.89
N LEU A 300 -0.39 5.46 -15.86
CA LEU A 300 -0.68 4.05 -16.01
C LEU A 300 -2.11 3.83 -16.55
N LEU A 301 -3.09 4.55 -15.99
CA LEU A 301 -4.48 4.47 -16.44
C LEU A 301 -4.62 4.89 -17.91
N TYR A 302 -3.88 5.89 -18.37
CA TYR A 302 -3.86 6.26 -19.77
C TYR A 302 -3.29 5.13 -20.63
N GLU A 303 -2.09 4.62 -20.30
CA GLU A 303 -1.40 3.59 -21.10
C GLU A 303 -2.25 2.31 -21.28
N ILE A 304 -3.07 1.95 -20.29
CA ILE A 304 -3.93 0.76 -20.35
C ILE A 304 -5.35 1.05 -20.88
N GLY A 305 -5.65 2.28 -21.33
CA GLY A 305 -6.99 2.66 -21.81
C GLY A 305 -8.06 2.71 -20.71
N ALA A 306 -7.67 2.86 -19.45
CA ALA A 306 -8.58 2.95 -18.30
C ALA A 306 -8.82 4.38 -17.84
N LEU A 307 -8.12 5.38 -18.38
CA LEU A 307 -8.31 6.78 -18.02
C LEU A 307 -9.57 7.33 -18.71
N PRO A 308 -10.62 7.70 -17.96
CA PRO A 308 -11.84 8.19 -18.58
C PRO A 308 -11.55 9.43 -19.43
N GLY A 309 -12.12 9.49 -20.64
CA GLY A 309 -12.00 10.66 -21.51
C GLY A 309 -10.65 10.83 -22.22
N LEU A 310 -9.71 9.90 -22.07
CA LEU A 310 -8.43 9.90 -22.79
C LEU A 310 -7.98 8.49 -23.17
N GLU A 311 -8.11 8.16 -24.46
CA GLU A 311 -7.68 6.88 -25.04
C GLU A 311 -6.32 7.00 -25.74
N PRO A 312 -5.42 6.02 -25.59
CA PRO A 312 -4.25 5.91 -26.46
C PRO A 312 -4.64 5.77 -27.94
N PRO A 313 -3.90 6.39 -28.90
CA PRO A 313 -2.66 7.15 -28.74
C PRO A 313 -2.89 8.66 -28.64
N ALA A 314 -4.07 9.13 -28.19
CA ALA A 314 -4.40 10.54 -28.19
C ALA A 314 -3.37 11.35 -27.39
N GLY A 315 -2.62 12.20 -28.09
CA GLY A 315 -1.48 12.90 -27.49
C GLY A 315 -1.89 13.81 -26.33
N CYS A 316 -1.36 13.54 -25.14
CA CYS A 316 -1.45 14.45 -24.00
C CYS A 316 -0.16 15.26 -23.90
N ARG A 317 -0.08 16.37 -24.66
CA ARG A 317 1.11 17.24 -24.69
C ARG A 317 1.47 17.88 -23.33
N CYS A 318 0.56 17.86 -22.36
CA CYS A 318 0.67 18.66 -21.14
C CYS A 318 0.99 17.88 -19.85
N ILE A 319 0.88 16.54 -19.81
CA ILE A 319 0.84 15.80 -18.53
C ILE A 319 2.12 14.98 -18.24
N PHE A 320 2.85 14.54 -19.26
CA PHE A 320 4.00 13.64 -19.08
C PHE A 320 5.32 14.28 -19.54
N ARG A 321 5.65 15.49 -19.05
CA ARG A 321 7.06 15.91 -19.07
C ARG A 321 7.79 15.13 -17.99
N ARG A 322 8.66 14.19 -18.39
CA ARG A 322 9.71 13.67 -17.50
C ARG A 322 10.46 14.89 -16.95
N LEU A 323 10.40 15.11 -15.64
CA LEU A 323 11.46 15.86 -14.97
C LEU A 323 12.69 14.95 -15.07
N GLY A 324 13.60 15.33 -15.97
CA GLY A 324 14.94 14.76 -16.03
C GLY A 324 15.80 15.29 -14.89
#